data_AF-A0A1I3RP65-F1
#
_entry.id   AF-A0A1I3RP65-F1
#
_cell.length_a   1.000
_cell.length_b   1.000
_cell.length_c   1.000
_cell.angle_alpha   90.00
_cell.angle_beta   90.00
_cell.angle_gamma   90.00
#
_symmetry.space_group_name_H-M   'P 1'
#
loop_
_entity.id
_entity.type
_entity.pdbx_description
1 polymer ?
#
loop_
_entity_poly.entity_id
_entity_poly.type
_entity_poly.pdbx_seq_one_letter_code
_entity_poly.pdbx_strand_id
1 'polypeptide(L)'
;MTGCHLGRGLGAVLALGLLAGCASAPPWPETGAAPQAEDIEPATVMVGDVPFFPQEKYQCGPAALATVLNHRGLDTDPESLKDKVFIPGRQGSLQVEMVATARAHGLLVYPLEPELGAVLEEVAAGNPVLILQNLQLDWWPQWHFAVVTGYDRGEETLILNTGTLEHYSMPHDVFMATWARADHWAVVTLPPTQTPATAQRLPYLRAAHDLEASNHPEAALTAYRTAEERWPDDPTPIMAQGNLAFSQHRVEKATDHFRRAVQRFPGFAAGWNNLGYALEAQGCNVFAYQAKACAGNLAPERFDDQSRPTASSNADHCPALPSCPLVQ
;
A
#
# COMPACT_ATOMS: atom_id res chain seq x y z
N MET A 1 -87.25 23.57 -0.86
CA MET A 1 -86.90 22.24 -0.31
C MET A 1 -85.43 22.02 -0.62
N THR A 2 -84.51 22.39 0.29
CA THR A 2 -83.79 21.46 1.22
C THR A 2 -82.94 20.44 0.45
N GLY A 3 -81.62 20.35 0.57
CA GLY A 3 -80.69 20.89 1.56
C GLY A 3 -79.21 20.64 1.17
N CYS A 4 -78.34 21.15 2.04
CA CYS A 4 -76.88 21.14 2.00
C CYS A 4 -76.35 19.88 2.73
N HIS A 5 -75.25 19.26 2.29
CA HIS A 5 -74.31 18.55 3.17
C HIS A 5 -72.88 18.48 2.59
N LEU A 6 -71.94 18.88 3.45
CA LEU A 6 -70.48 18.82 3.36
C LEU A 6 -69.92 17.38 3.30
N GLY A 7 -68.74 17.24 2.70
CA GLY A 7 -67.75 16.20 3.00
C GLY A 7 -66.40 16.54 2.35
N ARG A 8 -65.49 17.22 3.08
CA ARG A 8 -64.19 16.69 3.57
C ARG A 8 -63.45 15.85 2.52
N GLY A 9 -62.36 16.29 1.88
CA GLY A 9 -61.15 16.88 2.45
C GLY A 9 -60.13 15.77 2.73
N LEU A 10 -59.14 15.60 1.86
CA LEU A 10 -57.85 14.98 2.21
C LEU A 10 -56.78 15.51 1.24
N GLY A 11 -56.12 16.60 1.64
CA GLY A 11 -54.87 17.00 1.03
C GLY A 11 -53.80 16.00 1.44
N ALA A 12 -53.16 15.36 0.46
CA ALA A 12 -51.96 14.58 0.71
C ALA A 12 -50.82 15.56 0.97
N VAL A 13 -50.55 15.81 2.26
CA VAL A 13 -49.32 16.47 2.69
C VAL A 13 -48.18 15.48 2.43
N LEU A 14 -47.40 15.73 1.38
CA LEU A 14 -46.09 15.13 1.22
C LEU A 14 -45.22 15.62 2.37
N ALA A 15 -45.00 14.76 3.37
CA ALA A 15 -43.97 14.96 4.37
C ALA A 15 -42.60 14.76 3.68
N LEU A 16 -41.99 15.86 3.25
CA LEU A 16 -40.56 15.91 2.98
C LEU A 16 -39.84 15.72 4.32
N GLY A 17 -39.45 14.50 4.62
CA GLY A 17 -38.51 14.19 5.70
C GLY A 17 -37.14 14.78 5.33
N LEU A 18 -36.77 15.87 5.99
CA LEU A 18 -35.43 16.42 5.99
C LEU A 18 -34.50 15.44 6.72
N LEU A 19 -33.90 14.50 5.98
CA LEU A 19 -32.71 13.79 6.44
C LEU A 19 -31.51 14.73 6.34
N ALA A 20 -31.43 15.70 7.26
CA ALA A 20 -30.21 16.45 7.51
C ALA A 20 -29.26 15.55 8.31
N GLY A 21 -28.70 14.54 7.64
CA GLY A 21 -27.51 13.86 8.12
C GLY A 21 -26.36 14.85 8.05
N CYS A 22 -25.99 15.46 9.17
CA CYS A 22 -24.79 16.28 9.26
C CYS A 22 -23.58 15.33 9.24
N ALA A 23 -23.21 14.84 8.07
CA ALA A 23 -21.89 14.29 7.86
C ALA A 23 -20.94 15.49 7.65
N SER A 24 -20.54 16.13 8.73
CA SER A 24 -19.46 17.12 8.68
C SER A 24 -18.16 16.38 8.37
N ALA A 25 -17.42 16.83 7.35
CA ALA A 25 -16.08 16.34 7.10
C ALA A 25 -15.22 16.52 8.36
N PRO A 26 -14.28 15.59 8.67
CA PRO A 26 -13.27 15.80 9.70
C PRO A 26 -12.59 17.16 9.46
N PRO A 27 -12.21 17.92 10.50
CA PRO A 27 -11.54 19.20 10.30
C PRO A 27 -10.19 19.02 9.60
N TRP A 28 -9.69 20.09 8.98
CA TRP A 28 -8.34 20.11 8.42
C TRP A 28 -7.33 19.71 9.51
N PRO A 29 -6.41 18.76 9.25
CA PRO A 29 -5.47 18.32 10.26
C PRO A 29 -4.51 19.45 10.60
N GLU A 30 -4.57 19.93 11.85
CA GLU A 30 -3.54 20.81 12.40
C GLU A 30 -2.24 20.01 12.52
N THR A 31 -1.17 20.44 11.85
CA THR A 31 0.16 19.87 12.07
C THR A 31 0.56 20.10 13.52
N GLY A 32 0.81 19.01 14.25
CA GLY A 32 1.12 19.04 15.67
C GLY A 32 2.51 19.62 15.97
N ALA A 33 2.65 20.94 15.96
CA ALA A 33 3.60 21.72 16.74
C ALA A 33 3.21 23.20 16.65
N ALA A 34 3.10 23.90 17.78
CA ALA A 34 3.03 25.35 17.76
C ALA A 34 4.29 25.89 17.05
N PRO A 35 4.17 26.75 16.03
CA PRO A 35 5.34 27.20 15.28
C PRO A 35 6.29 27.93 16.24
N GLN A 36 7.50 27.40 16.40
CA GLN A 36 8.62 28.25 16.76
C GLN A 36 8.86 29.17 15.55
N ALA A 37 9.23 30.43 15.80
CA ALA A 37 9.22 31.51 14.79
C ALA A 37 10.12 31.30 13.55
N GLU A 38 10.78 30.14 13.44
CA GLU A 38 11.67 29.73 12.35
C GLU A 38 11.07 28.60 11.47
N ASP A 39 9.97 27.95 11.89
CA ASP A 39 9.28 26.87 11.15
C ASP A 39 7.92 27.34 10.59
N ILE A 40 7.93 28.37 9.73
CA ILE A 40 6.74 28.71 8.95
C ILE A 40 6.63 27.66 7.84
N GLU A 41 5.87 26.59 8.07
CA GLU A 41 5.52 25.68 6.99
C GLU A 41 4.90 26.47 5.83
N PRO A 42 5.29 26.19 4.57
CA PRO A 42 4.76 26.92 3.43
C PRO A 42 3.24 26.78 3.37
N ALA A 43 2.56 27.91 3.20
CA ALA A 43 1.09 27.96 3.11
C ALA A 43 0.55 27.09 1.97
N THR A 44 1.30 27.02 0.87
CA THR A 44 1.00 26.17 -0.29
C THR A 44 2.13 25.19 -0.50
N VAL A 45 1.80 23.91 -0.62
CA VAL A 45 2.72 22.81 -0.92
C VAL A 45 2.36 22.21 -2.27
N MET A 46 3.34 22.05 -3.14
CA MET A 46 3.19 21.46 -4.48
C MET A 46 4.27 20.41 -4.69
N VAL A 47 3.89 19.27 -5.23
CA VAL A 47 4.83 18.28 -5.77
C VAL A 47 5.41 18.84 -7.07
N GLY A 48 6.74 18.92 -7.16
CA GLY A 48 7.43 19.38 -8.36
C GLY A 48 7.36 18.35 -9.50
N ASP A 49 7.44 18.85 -10.75
CA ASP A 49 7.62 18.03 -11.96
C ASP A 49 6.61 16.87 -12.08
N VAL A 50 5.34 17.12 -11.78
CA VAL A 50 4.25 16.15 -12.01
C VAL A 50 3.70 16.33 -13.42
N PRO A 51 3.88 15.36 -14.34
CA PRO A 51 3.36 15.47 -15.70
C PRO A 51 1.83 15.49 -15.71
N PHE A 52 1.23 16.26 -16.62
CA PHE A 52 -0.22 16.31 -16.78
C PHE A 52 -0.65 15.82 -18.17
N PHE A 53 -1.61 14.90 -18.19
CA PHE A 53 -2.18 14.35 -19.41
C PHE A 53 -3.68 14.68 -19.47
N PRO A 54 -4.08 15.74 -20.19
CA PRO A 54 -5.49 16.11 -20.30
C PRO A 54 -6.25 15.06 -21.11
N GLN A 55 -7.34 14.50 -20.56
CA GLN A 55 -8.14 13.50 -21.25
C GLN A 55 -9.65 13.65 -21.03
N GLU A 56 -10.42 13.30 -22.07
CA GLU A 56 -11.89 13.37 -22.07
C GLU A 56 -12.55 12.17 -21.34
N LYS A 57 -13.90 12.14 -21.34
CA LYS A 57 -14.74 11.22 -20.57
C LYS A 57 -14.33 9.75 -20.76
N TYR A 58 -14.26 9.00 -19.65
CA TYR A 58 -13.90 7.57 -19.54
C TYR A 58 -12.41 7.19 -19.63
N GLN A 59 -11.49 8.17 -19.60
CA GLN A 59 -10.04 7.93 -19.61
C GLN A 59 -9.28 8.46 -18.38
N CYS A 60 -9.99 8.82 -17.30
CA CYS A 60 -9.36 9.38 -16.09
C CYS A 60 -8.38 8.41 -15.41
N GLY A 61 -8.64 7.10 -15.47
CA GLY A 61 -7.73 6.06 -14.94
C GLY A 61 -6.37 6.04 -15.63
N PRO A 62 -6.28 5.75 -16.95
CA PRO A 62 -5.01 5.71 -17.66
C PRO A 62 -4.22 7.03 -17.58
N ALA A 63 -4.90 8.18 -17.58
CA ALA A 63 -4.25 9.49 -17.45
C ALA A 63 -3.65 9.74 -16.07
N ALA A 64 -4.42 9.46 -15.00
CA ALA A 64 -3.92 9.55 -13.63
C ALA A 64 -2.79 8.56 -13.37
N LEU A 65 -2.88 7.35 -13.93
CA LEU A 65 -1.81 6.36 -13.85
C LEU A 65 -0.55 6.82 -14.59
N ALA A 66 -0.68 7.29 -15.83
CA ALA A 66 0.44 7.82 -16.60
C ALA A 66 1.14 8.95 -15.84
N THR A 67 0.37 9.85 -15.21
CA THR A 67 0.89 10.94 -14.36
C THR A 67 1.84 10.41 -13.28
N VAL A 68 1.37 9.47 -12.44
CA VAL A 68 2.21 8.95 -11.33
C VAL A 68 3.35 8.06 -11.80
N LEU A 69 3.22 7.37 -12.93
CA LEU A 69 4.30 6.56 -13.52
C LEU A 69 5.41 7.44 -14.10
N ASN A 70 5.07 8.47 -14.86
CA ASN A 70 6.06 9.40 -15.45
C ASN A 70 6.74 10.25 -14.39
N HIS A 71 6.06 10.60 -13.30
CA HIS A 71 6.70 11.23 -12.15
C HIS A 71 7.78 10.33 -11.50
N ARG A 72 7.75 9.01 -11.74
CA ARG A 72 8.83 8.08 -11.36
C ARG A 72 9.84 7.82 -12.47
N GLY A 73 9.83 8.64 -13.52
CA GLY A 73 10.76 8.57 -14.65
C GLY A 73 10.46 7.46 -15.66
N LEU A 74 9.26 6.86 -15.62
CA LEU A 74 8.81 5.91 -16.63
C LEU A 74 8.28 6.64 -17.86
N ASP A 75 8.70 6.26 -19.05
CA ASP A 75 8.17 6.80 -20.30
C ASP A 75 6.90 6.02 -20.70
N THR A 76 5.72 6.59 -20.38
CA THR A 76 4.42 5.98 -20.69
C THR A 76 3.38 7.05 -21.00
N ASP A 77 2.35 6.70 -21.75
CA ASP A 77 1.25 7.62 -22.05
C ASP A 77 -0.12 6.98 -21.79
N PRO A 78 -1.21 7.77 -21.65
CA PRO A 78 -2.54 7.23 -21.36
C PRO A 78 -3.07 6.27 -22.42
N GLU A 79 -2.75 6.46 -23.70
CA GLU A 79 -3.22 5.59 -24.79
C GLU A 79 -2.57 4.21 -24.70
N SER A 80 -1.26 4.15 -24.40
CA SER A 80 -0.53 2.90 -24.18
C SER A 80 -1.02 2.11 -22.96
N LEU A 81 -1.60 2.79 -21.97
CA LEU A 81 -2.13 2.19 -20.74
C LEU A 81 -3.59 1.79 -20.87
N LYS A 82 -4.35 2.44 -21.76
CA LYS A 82 -5.80 2.25 -21.91
C LYS A 82 -6.20 0.77 -21.95
N ASP A 83 -5.59 -0.03 -22.81
CA ASP A 83 -5.94 -1.45 -22.97
C ASP A 83 -5.54 -2.32 -21.77
N LYS A 84 -4.68 -1.82 -20.87
CA LYS A 84 -4.27 -2.49 -19.63
C LYS A 84 -5.19 -2.15 -18.45
N VAL A 85 -5.72 -0.92 -18.40
CA VAL A 85 -6.49 -0.42 -17.24
C VAL A 85 -7.98 -0.21 -17.51
N PHE A 86 -8.43 -0.24 -18.76
CA PHE A 86 -9.81 0.02 -19.13
C PHE A 86 -10.59 -1.28 -19.39
N ILE A 87 -11.77 -1.41 -18.79
CA ILE A 87 -12.67 -2.54 -19.05
C ILE A 87 -13.92 -2.04 -19.80
N PRO A 88 -14.10 -2.40 -21.09
CA PRO A 88 -15.21 -1.90 -21.92
C PRO A 88 -16.61 -2.17 -21.32
N GLY A 89 -16.82 -3.33 -20.70
CA GLY A 89 -18.10 -3.70 -20.08
C GLY A 89 -18.45 -2.94 -18.80
N ARG A 90 -17.50 -2.18 -18.23
CA ARG A 90 -17.68 -1.34 -17.02
C ARG A 90 -17.46 0.15 -17.29
N GLN A 91 -17.18 0.54 -18.53
CA GLN A 91 -16.99 1.92 -18.98
C GLN A 91 -16.04 2.74 -18.08
N GLY A 92 -14.96 2.12 -17.60
CA GLY A 92 -13.99 2.78 -16.72
C GLY A 92 -12.83 1.90 -16.30
N SER A 93 -11.94 2.48 -15.50
CA SER A 93 -10.82 1.77 -14.87
C SER A 93 -11.17 1.30 -13.47
N LEU A 94 -10.55 0.21 -13.03
CA LEU A 94 -10.72 -0.33 -11.67
C LEU A 94 -9.46 -0.10 -10.85
N GLN A 95 -9.62 0.11 -9.54
CA GLN A 95 -8.51 0.23 -8.58
C GLN A 95 -7.51 -0.93 -8.73
N VAL A 96 -8.02 -2.17 -8.89
CA VAL A 96 -7.18 -3.37 -9.04
C VAL A 96 -6.30 -3.29 -10.28
N GLU A 97 -6.82 -2.85 -11.43
CA GLU A 97 -6.05 -2.74 -12.66
C GLU A 97 -5.01 -1.62 -12.59
N MET A 98 -5.35 -0.50 -11.92
CA MET A 98 -4.43 0.62 -11.67
C MET A 98 -3.22 0.14 -10.87
N VAL A 99 -3.49 -0.59 -9.78
CA VAL A 99 -2.47 -1.16 -8.89
C VAL A 99 -1.65 -2.23 -9.62
N ALA A 100 -2.30 -3.15 -10.33
CA ALA A 100 -1.63 -4.22 -11.07
C ALA A 100 -0.73 -3.66 -12.17
N THR A 101 -1.19 -2.64 -12.91
CA THR A 101 -0.40 -2.00 -13.96
C THR A 101 0.82 -1.29 -13.39
N ALA A 102 0.69 -0.53 -12.30
CA ALA A 102 1.84 0.10 -11.65
C ALA A 102 2.89 -0.94 -11.19
N ARG A 103 2.43 -2.06 -10.60
CA ARG A 103 3.32 -3.18 -10.22
C ARG A 103 3.98 -3.85 -11.42
N ALA A 104 3.27 -3.97 -12.55
CA ALA A 104 3.83 -4.49 -13.79
C ALA A 104 5.03 -3.67 -14.31
N HIS A 105 5.10 -2.39 -13.94
CA HIS A 105 6.24 -1.50 -14.17
C HIS A 105 7.32 -1.56 -13.06
N GLY A 106 7.24 -2.54 -12.14
CA GLY A 106 8.22 -2.75 -11.07
C GLY A 106 8.13 -1.74 -9.91
N LEU A 107 7.06 -0.95 -9.85
CA LEU A 107 6.84 0.00 -8.76
C LEU A 107 6.13 -0.65 -7.58
N LEU A 108 6.57 -0.28 -6.38
CA LEU A 108 5.85 -0.55 -5.15
C LEU A 108 4.61 0.35 -5.11
N VAL A 109 3.45 -0.23 -4.82
CA VAL A 109 2.18 0.50 -4.68
C VAL A 109 1.74 0.39 -3.22
N TYR A 110 1.83 1.49 -2.50
CA TYR A 110 1.57 1.55 -1.06
C TYR A 110 0.20 2.19 -0.79
N PRO A 111 -0.74 1.48 -0.13
CA PRO A 111 -2.01 2.07 0.28
C PRO A 111 -1.81 3.01 1.47
N LEU A 112 -2.45 4.18 1.41
CA LEU A 112 -2.46 5.12 2.53
C LEU A 112 -3.54 4.76 3.54
N GLU A 113 -3.35 5.20 4.78
CA GLU A 113 -4.44 5.21 5.76
C GLU A 113 -5.60 6.10 5.23
N PRO A 114 -6.86 5.77 5.56
CA PRO A 114 -8.05 6.46 5.05
C PRO A 114 -8.28 7.80 5.77
N GLU A 115 -7.24 8.63 5.85
CA GLU A 115 -7.23 9.91 6.54
C GLU A 115 -6.52 10.99 5.70
N LEU A 116 -7.01 12.23 5.79
CA LEU A 116 -6.45 13.33 5.02
C LEU A 116 -4.98 13.60 5.39
N GLY A 117 -4.62 13.43 6.66
CA GLY A 117 -3.24 13.62 7.14
C GLY A 117 -2.22 12.80 6.35
N ALA A 118 -2.53 11.52 6.07
CA ALA A 118 -1.66 10.66 5.29
C ALA A 118 -1.48 11.15 3.84
N VAL A 119 -2.54 11.70 3.22
CA VAL A 119 -2.46 12.29 1.88
C VAL A 119 -1.57 13.54 1.90
N LEU A 120 -1.77 14.45 2.86
CA LEU A 120 -1.01 15.69 2.95
C LEU A 120 0.47 15.43 3.26
N GLU A 121 0.78 14.45 4.12
CA GLU A 121 2.15 14.07 4.47
C GLU A 121 2.92 13.53 3.26
N GLU A 122 2.29 12.67 2.45
CA GLU A 122 2.90 12.17 1.21
C GLU A 122 3.12 13.29 0.18
N VAL A 123 2.14 14.17 0.00
CA VAL A 123 2.26 15.33 -0.90
C VAL A 123 3.39 16.25 -0.44
N ALA A 124 3.52 16.51 0.86
CA ALA A 124 4.61 17.28 1.43
C ALA A 124 5.99 16.62 1.25
N ALA A 125 6.03 15.29 1.24
CA ALA A 125 7.23 14.51 0.93
C ALA A 125 7.55 14.43 -0.58
N GLY A 126 6.77 15.10 -1.44
CA GLY A 126 6.97 15.11 -2.88
C GLY A 126 6.41 13.88 -3.59
N ASN A 127 5.46 13.18 -2.96
CA ASN A 127 4.78 12.03 -3.56
C ASN A 127 3.38 12.44 -4.05
N PRO A 128 3.12 12.44 -5.37
CA PRO A 128 1.77 12.66 -5.86
C PRO A 128 0.90 11.46 -5.48
N VAL A 129 -0.29 11.74 -4.94
CA VAL A 129 -1.18 10.70 -4.41
C VAL A 129 -2.26 10.38 -5.42
N LEU A 130 -2.31 9.12 -5.86
CA LEU A 130 -3.37 8.63 -6.72
C LEU A 130 -4.60 8.29 -5.88
N ILE A 131 -5.74 8.91 -6.20
CA ILE A 131 -6.99 8.75 -5.45
C ILE A 131 -8.14 8.33 -6.37
N LEU A 132 -9.22 7.83 -5.77
CA LEU A 132 -10.50 7.62 -6.43
C LEU A 132 -11.56 8.46 -5.74
N GLN A 133 -12.38 9.16 -6.52
CA GLN A 133 -13.53 9.90 -6.01
C GLN A 133 -14.82 9.41 -6.69
N ASN A 134 -15.94 9.59 -6.01
CA ASN A 134 -17.25 9.63 -6.65
C ASN A 134 -17.75 11.07 -6.67
N LEU A 135 -17.66 11.72 -7.84
CA LEU A 135 -18.01 13.12 -8.03
C LEU A 135 -19.52 13.37 -8.00
N GLN A 136 -20.33 12.32 -8.06
CA GLN A 136 -21.78 12.37 -8.02
C GLN A 136 -22.30 11.67 -6.76
N LEU A 137 -23.61 11.46 -6.67
CA LEU A 137 -24.27 10.82 -5.52
C LEU A 137 -24.21 9.29 -5.66
N ASP A 138 -24.35 8.57 -4.54
CA ASP A 138 -24.17 7.10 -4.50
C ASP A 138 -25.17 6.33 -5.36
N TRP A 139 -26.38 6.86 -5.56
CA TRP A 139 -27.42 6.27 -6.40
C TRP A 139 -27.24 6.57 -7.91
N TRP A 140 -26.30 7.44 -8.27
CA TRP A 140 -25.89 7.71 -9.66
C TRP A 140 -24.40 8.05 -9.71
N PRO A 141 -23.50 7.06 -9.53
CA PRO A 141 -22.09 7.32 -9.32
C PRO A 141 -21.36 7.85 -10.57
N GLN A 142 -20.39 8.74 -10.37
CA GLN A 142 -19.37 9.14 -11.34
C GLN A 142 -18.00 8.87 -10.72
N TRP A 143 -17.50 7.65 -10.93
CA TRP A 143 -16.17 7.24 -10.50
C TRP A 143 -15.09 7.98 -11.28
N HIS A 144 -14.13 8.55 -10.54
CA HIS A 144 -13.14 9.46 -11.12
C HIS A 144 -11.79 9.30 -10.42
N PHE A 145 -10.79 8.84 -11.18
CA PHE A 145 -9.41 8.88 -10.71
C PHE A 145 -8.84 10.28 -10.88
N ALA A 146 -8.11 10.73 -9.87
CA ALA A 146 -7.39 11.99 -9.87
C ALA A 146 -6.04 11.81 -9.17
N VAL A 147 -5.15 12.78 -9.35
CA VAL A 147 -3.86 12.81 -8.66
C VAL A 147 -3.81 14.07 -7.83
N VAL A 148 -3.65 13.93 -6.51
CA VAL A 148 -3.37 15.07 -5.63
C VAL A 148 -1.91 15.45 -5.83
N THR A 149 -1.68 16.69 -6.24
CA THR A 149 -0.36 17.25 -6.56
C THR A 149 0.04 18.39 -5.63
N GLY A 150 -0.85 18.82 -4.73
CA GLY A 150 -0.55 19.85 -3.76
C GLY A 150 -1.70 20.12 -2.79
N TYR A 151 -1.50 21.09 -1.92
CA TYR A 151 -2.53 21.64 -1.05
C TYR A 151 -2.20 23.08 -0.64
N ASP A 152 -3.23 23.82 -0.25
CA ASP A 152 -3.11 25.11 0.41
C ASP A 152 -3.74 25.05 1.80
N ARG A 153 -2.93 25.29 2.83
CA ARG A 153 -3.37 25.29 4.24
C ARG A 153 -4.17 26.54 4.60
N GLY A 154 -3.90 27.68 3.95
CA GLY A 154 -4.57 28.94 4.25
C GLY A 154 -6.00 28.96 3.71
N GLU A 155 -6.19 28.38 2.53
CA GLU A 155 -7.49 28.27 1.86
C GLU A 155 -8.20 26.93 2.14
N GLU A 156 -7.57 26.02 2.90
CA GLU A 156 -8.03 24.65 3.17
C GLU A 156 -8.46 23.92 1.87
N THR A 157 -7.57 23.90 0.87
CA THR A 157 -7.85 23.26 -0.41
C THR A 157 -6.81 22.20 -0.77
N LEU A 158 -7.26 21.20 -1.52
CA LEU A 158 -6.37 20.26 -2.20
C LEU A 158 -6.22 20.68 -3.66
N ILE A 159 -5.03 20.48 -4.21
CA ILE A 159 -4.70 20.79 -5.60
C ILE A 159 -4.57 19.47 -6.35
N LEU A 160 -5.39 19.28 -7.39
CA LEU A 160 -5.52 18.01 -8.12
C LEU A 160 -5.29 18.17 -9.62
N ASN A 161 -4.66 17.17 -10.21
CA ASN A 161 -4.76 16.92 -11.65
C ASN A 161 -5.94 15.98 -11.90
N THR A 162 -6.96 16.47 -12.63
CA THR A 162 -8.27 15.83 -12.71
C THR A 162 -8.97 16.06 -14.07
N GLY A 163 -9.22 14.99 -14.82
CA GLY A 163 -9.84 15.08 -16.16
C GLY A 163 -9.00 15.93 -17.13
N THR A 164 -9.55 17.06 -17.57
CA THR A 164 -8.85 18.05 -18.42
C THR A 164 -8.32 19.26 -17.64
N LEU A 165 -8.43 19.25 -16.31
CA LEU A 165 -8.02 20.33 -15.43
C LEU A 165 -6.70 19.96 -14.72
N GLU A 166 -5.68 20.77 -14.95
CA GLU A 166 -4.42 20.74 -14.20
C GLU A 166 -4.51 21.70 -13.00
N HIS A 167 -3.91 21.34 -11.87
CA HIS A 167 -3.89 22.18 -10.67
C HIS A 167 -5.27 22.68 -10.23
N TYR A 168 -6.29 21.84 -10.36
CA TYR A 168 -7.64 22.15 -9.89
C TYR A 168 -7.65 22.27 -8.37
N SER A 169 -7.93 23.47 -7.87
CA SER A 169 -8.11 23.75 -6.45
C SER A 169 -9.51 23.31 -6.01
N MET A 170 -9.57 22.28 -5.16
CA MET A 170 -10.79 21.72 -4.61
C MET A 170 -10.88 22.03 -3.12
N PRO A 171 -11.97 22.66 -2.64
CA PRO A 171 -12.21 22.84 -1.21
C PRO A 171 -12.18 21.50 -0.46
N HIS A 172 -11.56 21.52 0.72
CA HIS A 172 -11.36 20.34 1.56
C HIS A 172 -12.65 19.56 1.86
N ASP A 173 -13.74 20.24 2.19
CA ASP A 173 -15.03 19.62 2.50
C ASP A 173 -15.61 18.86 1.30
N VAL A 174 -15.49 19.44 0.09
CA VAL A 174 -15.87 18.81 -1.18
C VAL A 174 -15.00 17.59 -1.48
N PHE A 175 -13.68 17.72 -1.27
CA PHE A 175 -12.75 16.61 -1.44
C PHE A 175 -13.10 15.45 -0.52
N MET A 176 -13.26 15.70 0.78
CA MET A 176 -13.60 14.68 1.76
C MET A 176 -14.94 14.01 1.44
N ALA A 177 -15.97 14.79 1.07
CA ALA A 177 -17.27 14.24 0.75
C ALA A 177 -17.26 13.33 -0.49
N THR A 178 -16.46 13.64 -1.51
CA THR A 178 -16.36 12.84 -2.75
C THR A 178 -15.42 11.66 -2.61
N TRP A 179 -14.38 11.78 -1.77
CA TRP A 179 -13.41 10.73 -1.47
C TRP A 179 -13.97 9.68 -0.51
N ALA A 180 -14.78 10.10 0.47
CA ALA A 180 -15.45 9.18 1.41
C ALA A 180 -16.36 8.16 0.72
N ARG A 181 -17.02 8.56 -0.38
CA ARG A 181 -17.85 7.67 -1.21
C ARG A 181 -17.06 6.59 -1.96
N ALA A 182 -15.73 6.75 -2.03
CA ALA A 182 -14.80 5.80 -2.61
C ALA A 182 -13.98 5.07 -1.52
N ASP A 183 -14.53 4.98 -0.31
CA ASP A 183 -13.89 4.36 0.87
C ASP A 183 -12.51 4.96 1.18
N HIS A 184 -12.32 6.25 0.90
CA HIS A 184 -11.05 6.95 1.07
C HIS A 184 -9.87 6.25 0.38
N TRP A 185 -10.11 5.64 -0.78
CA TRP A 185 -9.06 4.95 -1.50
C TRP A 185 -7.97 5.93 -1.98
N ALA A 186 -6.75 5.69 -1.53
CA ALA A 186 -5.56 6.45 -1.91
C ALA A 186 -4.32 5.55 -1.91
N VAL A 187 -3.45 5.74 -2.89
CA VAL A 187 -2.18 5.03 -3.00
C VAL A 187 -1.07 5.96 -3.47
N VAL A 188 0.17 5.66 -3.06
CA VAL A 188 1.38 6.21 -3.68
C VAL A 188 2.13 5.13 -4.43
N THR A 189 2.73 5.50 -5.56
CA THR A 189 3.62 4.63 -6.33
C THR A 189 5.06 5.07 -6.10
N LEU A 190 5.95 4.12 -5.79
CA LEU A 190 7.32 4.39 -5.38
C LEU A 190 8.28 3.39 -6.03
N PRO A 191 9.51 3.79 -6.39
CA PRO A 191 10.57 2.83 -6.65
C PRO A 191 10.79 1.93 -5.43
N PRO A 192 11.13 0.64 -5.59
CA PRO A 192 11.34 -0.28 -4.47
C PRO A 192 12.54 0.09 -3.59
N THR A 193 13.36 1.05 -4.02
CA THR A 193 14.47 1.62 -3.24
C THR A 193 14.04 2.70 -2.24
N GLN A 194 12.75 3.04 -2.18
CA GLN A 194 12.22 4.10 -1.34
C GLN A 194 11.13 3.58 -0.39
N THR A 195 10.92 4.33 0.70
CA THR A 195 9.77 4.17 1.59
C THR A 195 8.86 5.40 1.50
N PRO A 196 7.53 5.22 1.58
CA PRO A 196 6.61 6.35 1.74
C PRO A 196 6.93 7.15 3.01
N ALA A 197 6.52 8.42 3.08
CA ALA A 197 6.65 9.22 4.29
C ALA A 197 5.86 8.61 5.45
N THR A 198 4.65 8.15 5.14
CA THR A 198 3.69 7.49 6.02
C THR A 198 3.96 5.99 6.23
N ALA A 199 5.19 5.53 5.95
CA ALA A 199 5.52 4.12 5.92
C ALA A 199 5.28 3.40 7.25
N GLN A 200 4.34 2.47 7.23
CA GLN A 200 4.13 1.46 8.24
C GLN A 200 4.68 0.11 7.78
N ARG A 201 5.24 -0.63 8.73
CA ARG A 201 5.98 -1.87 8.50
C ARG A 201 5.17 -2.94 7.77
N LEU A 202 4.00 -3.29 8.29
CA LEU A 202 3.19 -4.38 7.72
C LEU A 202 2.59 -4.01 6.34
N PRO A 203 1.98 -2.82 6.14
CA PRO A 203 1.51 -2.42 4.80
C PRO A 203 2.64 -2.38 3.76
N TYR A 204 3.84 -1.89 4.13
CA TYR A 204 4.97 -1.86 3.20
C TYR A 204 5.44 -3.26 2.82
N LEU A 205 5.57 -4.17 3.80
CA LEU A 205 5.95 -5.56 3.54
C LEU A 205 4.93 -6.30 2.68
N ARG A 206 3.63 -6.00 2.83
CA ARG A 206 2.59 -6.51 1.92
C ARG A 206 2.76 -5.97 0.50
N ALA A 207 3.02 -4.67 0.34
CA ALA A 207 3.28 -4.07 -0.96
C ALA A 207 4.55 -4.65 -1.63
N ALA A 208 5.59 -4.96 -0.85
CA ALA A 208 6.79 -5.65 -1.33
C ALA A 208 6.49 -7.11 -1.75
N HIS A 209 5.68 -7.83 -0.98
CA HIS A 209 5.22 -9.17 -1.35
C HIS A 209 4.34 -9.17 -2.60
N ASP A 210 3.53 -8.13 -2.79
CA ASP A 210 2.71 -8.01 -3.99
C ASP A 210 3.56 -7.88 -5.27
N LEU A 211 4.76 -7.28 -5.20
CA LEU A 211 5.72 -7.29 -6.31
C LEU A 211 6.23 -8.70 -6.61
N GLU A 212 6.52 -9.49 -5.58
CA GLU A 212 6.91 -10.90 -5.73
C GLU A 212 5.78 -11.71 -6.39
N ALA A 213 4.55 -11.58 -5.89
CA ALA A 213 3.37 -12.26 -6.42
C ALA A 213 3.04 -11.85 -7.87
N SER A 214 3.46 -10.64 -8.28
CA SER A 214 3.25 -10.10 -9.64
C SER A 214 4.37 -10.46 -10.62
N ASN A 215 5.28 -11.36 -10.24
CA ASN A 215 6.44 -11.80 -11.04
C ASN A 215 7.53 -10.71 -11.23
N HIS A 216 7.74 -9.86 -10.20
CA HIS A 216 8.84 -8.88 -10.13
C HIS A 216 9.77 -9.17 -8.95
N PRO A 217 10.42 -10.35 -8.91
CA PRO A 217 11.18 -10.77 -7.74
C PRO A 217 12.37 -9.86 -7.43
N GLU A 218 13.02 -9.25 -8.43
CA GLU A 218 14.17 -8.38 -8.16
C GLU A 218 13.74 -7.02 -7.59
N ALA A 219 12.55 -6.52 -7.97
CA ALA A 219 11.93 -5.35 -7.33
C ALA A 219 11.50 -5.68 -5.89
N ALA A 220 10.88 -6.84 -5.67
CA ALA A 220 10.52 -7.31 -4.33
C ALA A 220 11.75 -7.47 -3.42
N LEU A 221 12.83 -8.07 -3.93
CA LEU A 221 14.10 -8.20 -3.20
C LEU A 221 14.66 -6.83 -2.81
N THR A 222 14.57 -5.84 -3.71
CA THR A 222 14.98 -4.46 -3.43
C THR A 222 14.11 -3.84 -2.35
N ALA A 223 12.78 -3.99 -2.43
CA ALA A 223 11.86 -3.50 -1.41
C ALA A 223 12.09 -4.16 -0.04
N TYR A 224 12.35 -5.47 0.01
CA TYR A 224 12.70 -6.15 1.27
C TYR A 224 14.04 -5.67 1.86
N ARG A 225 14.99 -5.21 1.05
CA ARG A 225 16.23 -4.59 1.55
C ARG A 225 15.96 -3.20 2.11
N THR A 226 15.20 -2.38 1.40
CA THR A 226 14.73 -1.09 1.88
C THR A 226 13.96 -1.21 3.20
N ALA A 227 13.13 -2.25 3.35
CA ALA A 227 12.43 -2.55 4.58
C ALA A 227 13.37 -2.98 5.72
N GLU A 228 14.42 -3.76 5.44
CA GLU A 228 15.44 -4.14 6.44
C GLU A 228 16.19 -2.92 6.99
N GLU A 229 16.46 -1.93 6.14
CA GLU A 229 17.08 -0.66 6.53
C GLU A 229 16.13 0.21 7.35
N ARG A 230 14.85 0.29 6.95
CA ARG A 230 13.83 1.12 7.64
C ARG A 230 13.41 0.53 8.99
N TRP A 231 13.29 -0.79 9.11
CA TRP A 231 12.89 -1.48 10.32
C TRP A 231 13.96 -2.49 10.77
N PRO A 232 15.11 -2.00 11.29
CA PRO A 232 16.25 -2.86 11.65
C PRO A 232 15.93 -3.86 12.77
N ASP A 233 14.90 -3.63 13.57
CA ASP A 233 14.52 -4.51 14.69
C ASP A 233 13.43 -5.52 14.32
N ASP A 234 13.01 -5.59 13.05
CA ASP A 234 12.07 -6.60 12.55
C ASP A 234 12.82 -7.72 11.81
N PRO A 235 12.65 -9.01 12.16
CA PRO A 235 13.19 -10.13 11.39
C PRO A 235 12.52 -10.34 10.03
N THR A 236 11.29 -9.84 9.83
CA THR A 236 10.44 -10.15 8.68
C THR A 236 11.06 -9.78 7.34
N PRO A 237 11.71 -8.61 7.14
CA PRO A 237 12.38 -8.29 5.89
C PRO A 237 13.50 -9.28 5.51
N ILE A 238 14.36 -9.67 6.47
CA ILE A 238 15.46 -10.63 6.22
C ILE A 238 14.88 -12.00 5.86
N MET A 239 13.82 -12.39 6.56
CA MET A 239 13.10 -13.63 6.29
C MET A 239 12.47 -13.65 4.90
N ALA A 240 11.86 -12.54 4.47
CA ALA A 240 11.26 -12.43 3.15
C ALA A 240 12.32 -12.56 2.04
N GLN A 241 13.51 -11.95 2.21
CA GLN A 241 14.64 -12.15 1.29
C GLN A 241 15.05 -13.62 1.18
N GLY A 242 15.11 -14.34 2.32
CA GLY A 242 15.42 -15.77 2.35
C GLY A 242 14.34 -16.63 1.69
N ASN A 243 13.07 -16.35 1.97
CA ASN A 243 11.94 -17.07 1.37
C ASN A 243 11.89 -16.88 -0.16
N LEU A 244 12.12 -15.65 -0.63
CA LEU A 244 12.21 -15.35 -2.05
C LEU A 244 13.39 -16.08 -2.72
N ALA A 245 14.56 -16.12 -2.08
CA ALA A 245 15.69 -16.89 -2.61
C ALA A 245 15.38 -18.39 -2.66
N PHE A 246 14.70 -18.92 -1.63
CA PHE A 246 14.31 -20.32 -1.55
C PHE A 246 13.29 -20.70 -2.63
N SER A 247 12.27 -19.86 -2.87
CA SER A 247 11.26 -20.09 -3.93
C SER A 247 11.87 -20.05 -5.34
N GLN A 248 12.99 -19.34 -5.51
CA GLN A 248 13.78 -19.32 -6.74
C GLN A 248 14.82 -20.46 -6.84
N HIS A 249 14.78 -21.44 -5.94
CA HIS A 249 15.75 -22.54 -5.84
C HIS A 249 17.21 -22.08 -5.63
N ARG A 250 17.44 -20.84 -5.15
CA ARG A 250 18.76 -20.31 -4.80
C ARG A 250 19.07 -20.66 -3.34
N VAL A 251 19.18 -21.96 -3.06
CA VAL A 251 19.20 -22.52 -1.69
C VAL A 251 20.36 -21.96 -0.86
N GLU A 252 21.56 -21.79 -1.42
CA GLU A 252 22.71 -21.21 -0.70
C GLU A 252 22.42 -19.80 -0.18
N LYS A 253 21.81 -18.96 -1.04
CA LYS A 253 21.44 -17.58 -0.65
C LYS A 253 20.33 -17.59 0.40
N ALA A 254 19.37 -18.49 0.27
CA ALA A 254 18.31 -18.65 1.28
C ALA A 254 18.92 -19.02 2.64
N THR A 255 19.83 -19.99 2.69
CA THR A 255 20.56 -20.39 3.90
C THR A 255 21.30 -19.20 4.51
N ASP A 256 21.98 -18.37 3.71
CA ASP A 256 22.66 -17.16 4.21
C ASP A 256 21.69 -16.15 4.84
N HIS A 257 20.55 -15.87 4.20
CA HIS A 257 19.54 -14.96 4.75
C HIS A 257 18.91 -15.51 6.04
N PHE A 258 18.51 -16.78 6.07
CA PHE A 258 17.93 -17.38 7.27
C PHE A 258 18.94 -17.44 8.41
N ARG A 259 20.21 -17.76 8.11
CA ARG A 259 21.30 -17.72 9.10
C ARG A 259 21.49 -16.30 9.65
N ARG A 260 21.47 -15.26 8.81
CA ARG A 260 21.54 -13.85 9.27
C ARG A 260 20.34 -13.49 10.14
N ALA A 261 19.13 -13.96 9.78
CA ALA A 261 17.92 -13.72 10.56
C ALA A 261 18.05 -14.30 11.97
N VAL A 262 18.47 -15.57 12.13
CA VAL A 262 18.61 -16.18 13.46
C VAL A 262 19.83 -15.71 14.24
N GLN A 263 20.87 -15.19 13.57
CA GLN A 263 22.00 -14.54 14.24
C GLN A 263 21.58 -13.21 14.87
N ARG A 264 20.80 -12.41 14.15
CA ARG A 264 20.33 -11.09 14.62
C ARG A 264 19.14 -11.21 15.57
N PHE A 265 18.26 -12.17 15.32
CA PHE A 265 17.03 -12.40 16.06
C PHE A 265 16.97 -13.86 16.56
N PRO A 266 17.79 -14.23 17.55
CA PRO A 266 17.91 -15.61 17.99
C PRO A 266 16.59 -16.19 18.54
N GLY A 267 15.71 -15.35 19.09
CA GLY A 267 14.37 -15.76 19.55
C GLY A 267 13.33 -15.97 18.44
N PHE A 268 13.66 -15.69 17.18
CA PHE A 268 12.72 -15.78 16.07
C PHE A 268 12.59 -17.23 15.55
N ALA A 269 11.70 -18.00 16.18
CA ALA A 269 11.50 -19.43 15.91
C ALA A 269 11.29 -19.77 14.42
N ALA A 270 10.53 -18.96 13.67
CA ALA A 270 10.29 -19.21 12.26
C ALA A 270 11.56 -19.11 11.39
N GLY A 271 12.54 -18.30 11.81
CA GLY A 271 13.84 -18.22 11.14
C GLY A 271 14.64 -19.52 11.27
N TRP A 272 14.61 -20.12 12.46
CA TRP A 272 15.25 -21.41 12.72
C TRP A 272 14.63 -22.55 11.91
N ASN A 273 13.30 -22.56 11.84
CA ASN A 273 12.57 -23.54 11.03
C ASN A 273 12.92 -23.43 9.54
N ASN A 274 12.92 -22.22 8.98
CA ASN A 274 13.24 -22.01 7.58
C ASN A 274 14.72 -22.27 7.27
N LEU A 275 15.63 -21.95 8.19
CA LEU A 275 17.04 -22.36 8.09
C LEU A 275 17.17 -23.89 8.03
N GLY A 276 16.38 -24.60 8.84
CA GLY A 276 16.34 -26.06 8.83
C GLY A 276 15.92 -26.65 7.48
N TYR A 277 14.85 -26.12 6.87
CA TYR A 277 14.43 -26.52 5.53
C TYR A 277 15.48 -26.23 4.45
N ALA A 278 16.14 -25.06 4.52
CA ALA A 278 17.20 -24.72 3.58
C ALA A 278 18.41 -25.67 3.70
N LEU A 279 18.81 -26.02 4.92
CA LEU A 279 19.90 -26.98 5.18
C LEU A 279 19.57 -28.39 4.72
N GLU A 280 18.33 -28.85 4.90
CA GLU A 280 17.88 -30.14 4.42
C GLU A 280 17.98 -30.24 2.89
N ALA A 281 17.59 -29.19 2.18
CA ALA A 281 17.73 -29.09 0.73
C ALA A 281 19.19 -29.14 0.24
N GLN A 282 20.16 -28.82 1.12
CA GLN A 282 21.60 -28.92 0.84
C GLN A 282 22.22 -30.25 1.32
N GLY A 283 21.45 -31.17 1.89
CA GLY A 283 21.94 -32.42 2.47
C GLY A 283 22.63 -32.26 3.83
N CYS A 284 22.44 -31.11 4.50
CA CYS A 284 23.00 -30.81 5.81
C CYS A 284 22.09 -31.30 6.94
N ASN A 285 21.75 -32.60 6.92
CA ASN A 285 20.65 -33.18 7.70
C ASN A 285 20.82 -33.02 9.23
N VAL A 286 22.04 -33.11 9.76
CA VAL A 286 22.27 -32.95 11.20
C VAL A 286 22.05 -31.49 11.62
N PHE A 287 22.54 -30.53 10.83
CA PHE A 287 22.32 -29.11 11.10
C PHE A 287 20.86 -28.70 10.85
N ALA A 288 20.21 -29.28 9.84
CA ALA A 288 18.79 -29.07 9.59
C ALA A 288 17.94 -29.48 10.82
N TYR A 289 18.21 -30.66 11.37
CA TYR A 289 17.57 -31.14 12.60
C TYR A 289 17.80 -30.20 13.78
N GLN A 290 19.05 -29.78 14.01
CA GLN A 290 19.38 -28.87 15.12
C GLN A 290 18.64 -27.52 14.99
N ALA A 291 18.54 -26.97 13.78
CA ALA A 291 17.81 -25.73 13.53
C ALA A 291 16.30 -25.90 13.76
N LYS A 292 15.67 -26.96 13.23
CA LYS A 292 14.25 -27.26 13.46
C LYS A 292 13.94 -27.52 14.93
N ALA A 293 14.80 -28.26 15.63
CA ALA A 293 14.68 -28.48 17.08
C ALA A 293 14.75 -27.17 17.87
N CYS A 294 15.60 -26.22 17.47
CA CYS A 294 15.63 -24.89 18.09
C CYS A 294 14.31 -24.14 17.88
N ALA A 295 13.74 -24.19 16.67
CA ALA A 295 12.44 -23.60 16.39
C ALA A 295 11.34 -24.19 17.27
N GLY A 296 11.33 -25.51 17.45
CA GLY A 296 10.38 -26.22 18.30
C GLY A 296 10.55 -25.92 19.79
N ASN A 297 11.78 -25.70 20.26
CA ASN A 297 11.98 -25.23 21.63
C ASN A 297 11.43 -23.81 21.82
N LEU A 298 11.66 -22.91 20.85
CA LEU A 298 11.25 -21.50 20.95
C LEU A 298 9.74 -21.29 20.77
N ALA A 299 9.07 -22.13 19.97
CA ALA A 299 7.63 -22.07 19.76
C ALA A 299 7.01 -23.48 19.56
N PRO A 300 6.89 -24.28 20.64
CA PRO A 300 6.42 -25.67 20.57
C PRO A 300 5.04 -25.83 19.93
N GLU A 301 4.12 -24.91 20.26
CA GLU A 301 2.74 -24.90 19.73
C GLU A 301 2.67 -24.73 18.20
N ARG A 302 3.76 -24.22 17.59
CA ARG A 302 3.82 -23.93 16.15
C ARG A 302 4.73 -24.89 15.39
N PHE A 303 5.79 -25.38 16.02
CA PHE A 303 6.82 -26.21 15.38
C PHE A 303 7.08 -27.48 16.22
N ASP A 304 6.24 -28.49 16.06
CA ASP A 304 6.36 -29.79 16.79
C ASP A 304 7.21 -30.84 16.04
N ASP A 305 8.01 -30.43 15.05
CA ASP A 305 8.86 -31.38 14.32
C ASP A 305 10.17 -31.63 15.07
N GLN A 306 10.14 -32.65 15.95
CA GLN A 306 11.32 -33.18 16.63
C GLN A 306 11.84 -34.50 16.02
N SER A 307 11.44 -34.81 14.78
CA SER A 307 11.84 -36.07 14.14
C SER A 307 13.37 -36.11 13.93
N ARG A 308 14.02 -37.14 14.46
CA ARG A 308 15.48 -37.32 14.30
C ARG A 308 15.80 -37.68 12.85
N PRO A 309 16.89 -37.15 12.28
CA PRO A 309 17.25 -37.43 10.89
C PRO A 309 17.54 -38.91 10.71
N THR A 310 17.07 -39.48 9.60
CA THR A 310 17.35 -40.87 9.20
C THR A 310 18.79 -41.05 8.72
N ALA A 311 19.40 -39.98 8.21
CA ALA A 311 20.81 -39.93 7.82
C ALA A 311 21.66 -39.31 8.95
N SER A 312 22.75 -39.99 9.33
CA SER A 312 23.68 -39.53 10.36
C SER A 312 24.86 -38.70 9.81
N SER A 313 24.90 -38.46 8.49
CA SER A 313 25.97 -37.73 7.82
C SER A 313 25.51 -36.39 7.26
N ASN A 314 26.43 -35.43 7.29
CA ASN A 314 26.30 -34.13 6.63
C ASN A 314 27.09 -34.13 5.32
N ALA A 315 26.73 -33.23 4.40
CA ALA A 315 27.63 -32.84 3.32
C ALA A 315 28.88 -32.13 3.88
N ASP A 316 30.00 -32.18 3.15
CA ASP A 316 31.28 -31.62 3.60
C ASP A 316 31.28 -30.08 3.77
N HIS A 317 30.30 -29.38 3.19
CA HIS A 317 30.25 -27.91 3.11
C HIS A 317 29.15 -27.26 3.95
N CYS A 318 28.63 -27.96 4.96
CA CYS A 318 27.52 -27.44 5.76
C CYS A 318 27.91 -26.24 6.63
N PRO A 319 27.12 -25.15 6.62
CA PRO A 319 27.44 -23.98 7.41
C PRO A 319 27.19 -24.24 8.90
N ALA A 320 28.07 -23.70 9.75
CA ALA A 320 27.86 -23.72 11.18
C ALA A 320 26.59 -22.95 11.57
N LEU A 321 25.85 -23.49 12.53
CA LEU A 321 24.71 -22.83 13.14
C LEU A 321 25.15 -21.86 14.24
N PRO A 322 24.44 -20.74 14.43
CA PRO A 322 24.55 -19.97 15.66
C PRO A 322 24.03 -20.76 16.86
N SER A 323 24.29 -20.27 18.07
CA SER A 323 23.76 -20.89 19.29
C SER A 323 22.25 -20.68 19.40
N CYS A 324 21.51 -21.77 19.60
CA CYS A 324 20.09 -21.70 19.95
C CYS A 324 19.93 -21.07 21.35
N PRO A 325 19.09 -20.04 21.52
CA PRO A 325 18.87 -19.45 22.84
C PRO A 325 18.09 -20.40 23.76
N LEU A 326 18.32 -20.27 25.06
CA LEU A 326 17.52 -20.94 26.08
C LEU A 326 16.16 -20.25 26.20
N VAL A 327 15.09 -21.05 26.25
CA VAL A 327 13.74 -20.56 26.57
C VAL A 327 13.72 -20.17 28.05
N GLN A 328 13.33 -18.93 28.35
CA GLN A 328 13.13 -18.45 29.73
C GLN A 328 11.76 -18.83 30.26
#